data_AF-A0A519KWF9-F1
#
_entry.id   AF-A0A519KWF9-F1
#
_cell.length_a   1.000
_cell.length_b   1.000
_cell.length_c   1.000
_cell.angle_alpha   90.00
_cell.angle_beta   90.00
_cell.angle_gamma   90.00
#
_symmetry.space_group_name_H-M   'P 1'
#
loop_
_entity.id
_entity.type
_entity.pdbx_description
1 polymer ?
#
loop_
_entity_poly.entity_id
_entity_poly.type
_entity_poly.pdbx_seq_one_letter_code
_entity_poly.pdbx_strand_id
1 'polypeptide(L)' 'VHVVDTVGAGDTFQAATLAMLKENGALNRAALEAMDQAGLQALLGFAIRAAAVTCARRGADLPRRSDLGLPPL' A
#
# COMPACT_ATOMS: atom_id res chain seq x y z
N VAL A 1 2.46 8.38 -12.61
CA VAL A 1 1.00 8.37 -12.91
C VAL A 1 0.60 9.74 -13.42
N HIS A 2 -0.46 9.86 -14.21
CA HIS A 2 -1.08 11.15 -14.51
C HIS A 2 -1.99 11.53 -13.34
N VAL A 3 -1.67 12.60 -12.61
CA VAL A 3 -2.38 12.97 -11.38
C VAL A 3 -3.73 13.62 -11.72
N VAL A 4 -4.79 13.18 -11.04
CA VAL A 4 -6.17 13.71 -11.17
C VAL A 4 -6.61 14.38 -9.88
N ASP A 5 -6.40 13.73 -8.74
CA ASP A 5 -6.75 14.19 -7.39
C ASP A 5 -5.83 13.49 -6.38
N THR A 6 -5.56 14.04 -5.21
CA THR A 6 -4.72 13.41 -4.17
C THR A 6 -5.50 13.04 -2.90
N VAL A 7 -6.78 13.39 -2.83
CA VAL A 7 -7.65 13.04 -1.69
C VAL A 7 -7.71 11.53 -1.51
N GLY A 8 -7.42 11.05 -0.29
CA GLY A 8 -7.42 9.61 0.04
C GLY A 8 -6.15 8.84 -0.34
N ALA A 9 -5.14 9.48 -0.95
CA ALA A 9 -3.87 8.81 -1.24
C ALA A 9 -3.12 8.38 0.04
N GLY A 10 -3.18 9.20 1.09
CA GLY A 10 -2.62 8.86 2.41
C GLY A 10 -3.33 7.67 3.07
N ASP A 11 -4.67 7.64 3.00
CA ASP A 11 -5.46 6.51 3.51
C ASP A 11 -5.15 5.22 2.74
N THR A 12 -4.97 5.34 1.42
CA THR A 12 -4.54 4.22 0.57
C THR A 12 -3.17 3.69 1.00
N PHE A 13 -2.21 4.60 1.20
CA PHE A 13 -0.86 4.24 1.63
C PHE A 13 -0.89 3.48 2.97
N GLN A 14 -1.65 3.99 3.95
CA GLN A 14 -1.78 3.34 5.26
C GLN A 14 -2.50 1.99 5.16
N ALA A 15 -3.62 1.90 4.43
CA ALA A 15 -4.36 0.66 4.24
C ALA A 15 -3.50 -0.41 3.55
N ALA A 16 -2.77 -0.03 2.49
CA ALA A 16 -1.86 -0.93 1.78
C ALA A 16 -0.68 -1.37 2.67
N THR A 17 -0.14 -0.48 3.49
CA THR A 17 0.91 -0.82 4.47
C THR A 17 0.42 -1.89 5.44
N LEU A 18 -0.76 -1.68 6.05
CA LEU A 18 -1.35 -2.62 6.99
C LEU A 18 -1.75 -3.95 6.34
N ALA A 19 -2.26 -3.92 5.10
CA ALA A 19 -2.59 -5.12 4.34
C ALA A 19 -1.35 -5.98 4.08
N MET A 20 -0.26 -5.37 3.61
CA MET A 20 0.98 -6.08 3.32
C MET A 20 1.63 -6.64 4.59
N LEU A 21 1.65 -5.87 5.68
CA LEU A 21 2.10 -6.36 6.98
C LEU A 21 1.26 -7.55 7.46
N LYS A 22 -0.07 -7.54 7.25
CA LYS A 22 -0.94 -8.65 7.60
C LYS A 22 -0.63 -9.90 6.78
N GLU A 23 -0.52 -9.74 5.46
CA GLU A 23 -0.23 -10.83 4.52
C GLU A 23 1.13 -11.50 4.81
N ASN A 24 2.11 -10.72 5.26
CA ASN A 24 3.42 -11.23 5.64
C ASN A 24 3.53 -11.71 7.10
N GLY A 25 2.43 -11.72 7.86
CA GLY A 25 2.46 -12.11 9.28
C GLY A 25 3.26 -11.15 10.17
N ALA A 26 3.47 -9.91 9.73
CA ALA A 26 4.34 -8.92 10.35
C ALA A 26 3.59 -7.83 11.16
N LEU A 27 2.30 -8.03 11.47
CA LEU A 27 1.51 -7.13 12.34
C LEU A 27 1.81 -7.33 13.83
N ASN A 28 3.09 -7.33 14.21
CA ASN A 28 3.51 -7.37 15.59
C ASN A 28 4.84 -6.63 15.78
N ARG A 29 5.11 -6.19 17.01
CA ARG A 29 6.30 -5.38 17.34
C ARG A 29 7.62 -6.07 16.96
N ALA A 30 7.78 -7.34 17.31
CA ALA A 30 9.02 -8.06 17.05
C ALA A 30 9.33 -8.19 15.55
N ALA A 31 8.32 -8.47 14.72
CA ALA A 31 8.48 -8.54 13.27
C ALA A 31 8.82 -7.18 12.65
N LEU A 32 8.26 -6.08 13.17
CA LEU A 32 8.60 -4.73 12.72
C LEU A 32 10.05 -4.36 13.11
N GLU A 33 10.49 -4.71 14.32
CA GLU A 33 11.86 -4.46 14.79
C GLU A 33 12.90 -5.29 14.03
N ALA A 34 12.55 -6.49 13.58
CA ALA A 34 13.41 -7.35 12.78
C ALA A 34 13.41 -7.02 11.28
N MET A 35 12.58 -6.08 10.83
CA MET A 35 12.46 -5.73 9.41
C MET A 35 13.73 -5.01 8.94
N ASP A 36 14.39 -5.61 7.95
CA ASP A 36 15.56 -5.00 7.34
C ASP A 36 15.18 -3.91 6.32
N GLN A 37 16.20 -3.23 5.80
CA GLN A 37 16.00 -2.15 4.83
C GLN A 37 15.28 -2.64 3.56
N ALA A 38 15.57 -3.87 3.10
CA ALA A 38 14.97 -4.41 1.89
C ALA A 38 13.47 -4.70 2.09
N GLY A 39 13.10 -5.28 3.23
CA GLY A 39 11.71 -5.51 3.63
C GLY A 39 10.94 -4.22 3.78
N LEU A 40 11.54 -3.19 4.39
CA LEU A 40 10.93 -1.88 4.51
C LEU A 40 10.72 -1.21 3.15
N GLN A 41 11.71 -1.29 2.25
CA GLN A 41 11.58 -0.78 0.89
C GLN A 41 10.47 -1.49 0.10
N ALA A 42 10.35 -2.81 0.25
CA ALA A 42 9.27 -3.57 -0.39
C ALA A 42 7.89 -3.16 0.13
N LEU A 43 7.75 -2.99 1.45
CA LEU A 43 6.52 -2.53 2.11
C LEU A 43 6.10 -1.15 1.63
N LEU A 44 7.00 -0.17 1.74
CA LEU A 44 6.72 1.21 1.33
C LEU A 44 6.51 1.29 -0.17
N GLY A 45 7.27 0.54 -0.97
CA GLY A 45 7.11 0.46 -2.41
C GLY A 45 5.72 -0.05 -2.82
N PHE A 46 5.19 -1.06 -2.13
CA PHE A 46 3.82 -1.52 -2.35
C PHE A 46 2.79 -0.45 -2.00
N ALA A 47 2.91 0.18 -0.83
CA ALA A 47 1.99 1.23 -0.40
C ALA A 47 2.00 2.45 -1.32
N ILE A 48 3.17 2.87 -1.81
CA ILE A 48 3.33 3.96 -2.78
C ILE A 48 2.66 3.61 -4.10
N ARG A 49 2.83 2.39 -4.61
CA ARG A 49 2.18 1.97 -5.87
C ARG A 49 0.65 1.99 -5.74
N ALA A 50 0.11 1.54 -4.61
CA ALA A 50 -1.32 1.62 -4.34
C ALA A 50 -1.81 3.07 -4.27
N ALA A 51 -1.15 3.92 -3.50
CA ALA A 51 -1.50 5.33 -3.38
C ALA A 51 -1.43 6.08 -4.72
N ALA A 52 -0.47 5.72 -5.59
CA ALA A 52 -0.35 6.30 -6.93
C ALA A 52 -1.58 5.99 -7.82
N VAL A 53 -2.24 4.85 -7.63
CA VAL A 53 -3.51 4.53 -8.34
C VAL A 53 -4.62 5.47 -7.87
N THR A 54 -4.73 5.69 -6.56
CA THR A 54 -5.70 6.65 -6.00
C THR A 54 -5.43 8.06 -6.53
N CYS A 55 -4.16 8.46 -6.64
CA CYS A 55 -3.79 9.76 -7.21
C CYS A 55 -4.22 9.95 -8.68
N ALA A 56 -4.49 8.86 -9.40
CA ALA A 56 -4.92 8.87 -10.80
C ALA A 56 -6.45 8.81 -10.97
N ARG A 57 -7.20 8.82 -9.85
CA ARG A 57 -8.66 8.75 -9.80
C ARG A 57 -9.21 10.01 -9.12
N ARG A 58 -10.51 10.25 -9.23
CA ARG A 58 -11.17 11.41 -8.60
C ARG A 58 -11.66 11.04 -7.20
N GLY A 59 -11.30 11.83 -6.18
CA GLY A 59 -11.64 11.56 -4.78
C GLY A 59 -10.92 10.34 -4.20
N ALA A 60 -11.34 9.93 -3.00
CA ALA A 60 -10.78 8.79 -2.26
C ALA A 60 -11.24 7.43 -2.83
N ASP A 61 -10.97 7.18 -4.11
CA ASP A 61 -11.26 5.93 -4.82
C ASP A 61 -10.06 4.96 -4.72
N LEU A 62 -10.03 4.19 -3.63
CA LEU A 62 -8.94 3.27 -3.29
C LEU A 62 -8.88 2.06 -4.23
N PRO A 63 -7.68 1.57 -4.59
CA PRO A 63 -7.53 0.38 -5.42
C PRO A 63 -7.95 -0.90 -4.70
N ARG A 64 -8.55 -1.81 -5.47
CA ARG A 64 -8.67 -3.24 -5.16
C ARG A 64 -7.40 -3.98 -5.59
N ARG A 65 -7.23 -5.24 -5.16
CA ARG A 65 -6.07 -6.07 -5.57
C ARG A 65 -5.92 -6.22 -7.08
N SER A 66 -7.05 -6.36 -7.79
CA SER A 66 -7.08 -6.42 -9.25
C SER A 66 -6.52 -5.15 -9.90
N ASP A 67 -6.74 -3.97 -9.29
CA ASP A 67 -6.18 -2.70 -9.78
C ASP A 67 -4.64 -2.65 -9.65
N LEU A 68 -4.07 -3.49 -8.78
CA LEU A 68 -2.64 -3.62 -8.54
C LEU A 68 -2.00 -4.80 -9.30
N GLY A 69 -2.77 -5.50 -10.15
CA GLY A 69 -2.32 -6.69 -10.85
C GLY A 69 -2.08 -7.89 -9.91
N LEU A 70 -2.73 -7.93 -8.75
CA LEU A 70 -2.59 -8.98 -7.76
C LEU A 70 -3.79 -9.94 -7.77
N PRO A 71 -3.58 -11.24 -7.45
CA PRO A 71 -4.68 -12.19 -7.31
C PRO A 71 -5.56 -11.82 -6.10
N PRO A 72 -6.80 -12.33 -6.02
CA PRO A 72 -7.58 -12.31 -4.79
C PRO A 72 -6.80 -12.92 -3.61
N LEU A 73 -7.16 -12.52 -2.38
CA LEU A 73 -6.59 -13.10 -1.14
C LEU A 73 -6.99 -14.56 -0.97
#